data_AF-A0A5M9TS11-F1
#
_entry.id   AF-A0A5M9TS11-F1
#
_cell.length_a   1.000
_cell.length_b   1.000
_cell.length_c   1.000
_cell.angle_alpha   90.00
_cell.angle_beta   90.00
_cell.angle_gamma   90.00
#
_symmetry.space_group_name_H-M   'P 1'
#
loop_
_entity.id
_entity.type
_entity.pdbx_description
1 polymer ?
#
loop_
_entity_poly.entity_id
_entity_poly.type
_entity_poly.pdbx_seq_one_letter_code
_entity_poly.pdbx_strand_id
1 'polypeptide(L)'
;MSTHSVIECLEGIQASRLGNIRNIYVYLPPGYHEQTARHYPVLYVHAGQRAFGPSGPGNETWNMDQAADGLISSGQIESLIIVGITHVRPVTHNEFYHFIAPEREAVSVGCSGIAYEHFIIHELKPIIDHRYRTLPDKKNTGLLGSSAAALCTLHMGMRNPDVFGKLIMMSPFYVDVQLDETSESGLLEENMYRLPEEVPDVRIWMDIGDTEGLFLPSQVRRVAHQLLERGVRSDEDLAFLEQQGACHQEGDWGARVHLPLLYMFGHVGKPTSLKLLGRDVIGLQGGMSVCINAQMHYESGWVQSLLHGNYSSSDPDVIQVRSSGELVPVGIGSASITLTMGELSATCIYTVVPELSTHVEVCIHAEVASEEGPEETIYGGMGMKLVRSGIGRYEGCYRVPRDSGFSFRFTRGFRRFETDVDGKPVSNRVFRATDDMSVHYLIQSWGSTSAKTGTGGQK
;
A
#
# COMPACT_ATOMS: atom_id res chain seq x y z
N MET A 1 6.84 25.05 27.93
CA MET A 1 5.80 24.52 27.02
C MET A 1 6.38 23.23 26.50
N SER A 2 5.75 22.08 26.73
CA SER A 2 6.21 20.82 26.16
C SER A 2 6.17 20.95 24.64
N THR A 3 7.35 21.06 24.04
CA THR A 3 7.57 21.20 22.60
C THR A 3 7.52 19.86 21.87
N HIS A 4 7.21 18.78 22.58
CA HIS A 4 7.29 17.42 22.08
C HIS A 4 5.95 16.72 22.18
N SER A 5 5.68 15.90 21.17
CA SER A 5 4.63 14.90 21.18
C SER A 5 4.92 13.83 22.23
N VAL A 6 3.88 13.10 22.61
CA VAL A 6 3.96 12.00 23.57
C VAL A 6 3.26 10.78 22.97
N ILE A 7 3.84 9.60 23.15
CA ILE A 7 3.20 8.34 22.79
C ILE A 7 2.91 7.57 24.09
N GLU A 8 1.63 7.40 24.41
CA GLU A 8 1.16 6.58 25.53
C GLU A 8 0.85 5.15 25.05
N CYS A 9 1.01 4.17 25.93
CA CYS A 9 0.57 2.79 25.71
C CYS A 9 -0.56 2.46 26.68
N LEU A 10 -1.75 2.19 26.15
CA LEU A 10 -2.85 1.60 26.90
C LEU A 10 -2.74 0.09 26.78
N GLU A 11 -2.24 -0.53 27.84
CA GLU A 11 -2.07 -1.99 27.90
C GLU A 11 -3.38 -2.68 28.28
N GLY A 12 -3.54 -3.92 27.84
CA GLY A 12 -4.60 -4.77 28.37
C GLY A 12 -6.01 -4.45 27.87
N ILE A 13 -6.17 -3.75 26.75
CA ILE A 13 -7.48 -3.41 26.20
C ILE A 13 -8.15 -4.68 25.66
N GLN A 14 -9.30 -5.02 26.24
CA GLN A 14 -10.06 -6.21 25.88
C GLN A 14 -10.90 -5.94 24.62
N ALA A 15 -10.81 -6.84 23.64
CA ALA A 15 -11.67 -6.89 22.47
C ALA A 15 -12.67 -8.03 22.63
N SER A 16 -13.85 -7.72 23.18
CA SER A 16 -14.74 -8.73 23.77
C SER A 16 -15.21 -9.78 22.77
N ARG A 17 -15.67 -9.35 21.58
CA ARG A 17 -16.15 -10.24 20.51
C ARG A 17 -15.02 -10.99 19.80
N LEU A 18 -13.80 -10.49 19.89
CA LEU A 18 -12.61 -11.13 19.33
C LEU A 18 -11.93 -12.08 20.32
N GLY A 19 -12.33 -12.06 21.60
CA GLY A 19 -11.77 -12.94 22.64
C GLY A 19 -10.28 -12.75 22.89
N ASN A 20 -9.75 -11.55 22.67
CA ASN A 20 -8.34 -11.24 22.83
C ASN A 20 -8.10 -9.89 23.53
N ILE A 21 -6.83 -9.63 23.83
CA ILE A 21 -6.35 -8.43 24.51
C ILE A 21 -5.27 -7.79 23.66
N ARG A 22 -5.22 -6.45 23.66
CA ARG A 22 -4.32 -5.67 22.79
C ARG A 22 -3.73 -4.50 23.53
N ASN A 23 -2.58 -4.06 23.03
CA ASN A 23 -2.02 -2.77 23.41
C ASN A 23 -2.48 -1.73 22.39
N ILE A 24 -2.77 -0.53 22.86
CA ILE A 24 -3.15 0.61 22.02
C ILE A 24 -2.14 1.71 22.25
N TYR A 25 -1.49 2.15 21.18
CA TYR A 25 -0.54 3.27 21.23
C TYR A 25 -1.27 4.56 20.88
N VAL A 26 -1.17 5.58 21.72
CA VAL A 26 -1.85 6.86 21.53
C VAL A 26 -0.81 7.97 21.42
N TYR A 27 -0.63 8.50 20.21
CA TYR A 27 0.15 9.71 19.98
C TYR A 27 -0.69 10.94 20.33
N LEU A 28 -0.11 11.81 21.15
CA LEU A 28 -0.63 13.11 21.54
C LEU A 28 0.23 14.20 20.92
N PRO A 29 -0.38 15.19 20.23
CA PRO A 29 0.37 16.18 19.48
C PRO A 29 1.15 17.13 20.41
N PRO A 30 2.19 17.81 19.89
CA PRO A 30 2.90 18.84 20.65
C PRO A 30 1.95 19.89 21.24
N GLY A 31 2.13 20.23 22.51
CA GLY A 31 1.28 21.18 23.23
C GLY A 31 -0.04 20.60 23.76
N TYR A 32 -0.30 19.29 23.65
CA TYR A 32 -1.54 18.67 24.12
C TYR A 32 -1.84 19.00 25.59
N HIS A 33 -0.86 18.86 26.49
CA HIS A 33 -1.04 19.06 27.93
C HIS A 33 -1.19 20.53 28.32
N GLU A 34 -0.59 21.44 27.56
CA GLU A 34 -0.67 22.89 27.78
C GLU A 34 -1.98 23.48 27.27
N GLN A 35 -2.47 23.00 26.13
CA GLN A 35 -3.69 23.49 25.46
C GLN A 35 -4.93 22.78 25.99
N THR A 36 -5.25 23.00 27.27
CA THR A 36 -6.29 22.25 28.01
C THR A 36 -7.72 22.43 27.48
N ALA A 37 -8.02 23.54 26.79
CA ALA A 37 -9.32 23.79 26.18
C ALA A 37 -9.47 23.18 24.77
N ARG A 38 -8.37 22.81 24.11
CA ARG A 38 -8.39 22.31 22.73
C ARG A 38 -8.81 20.85 22.69
N HIS A 39 -9.63 20.53 21.70
CA HIS A 39 -10.02 19.17 21.34
C HIS A 39 -9.49 18.83 19.94
N TYR A 40 -9.26 17.55 19.68
CA TYR A 40 -8.47 17.09 18.56
C TYR A 40 -9.22 16.05 17.71
N PRO A 41 -9.12 16.08 16.38
CA PRO A 41 -9.53 14.96 15.55
C PRO A 41 -8.69 13.71 15.89
N VAL A 42 -9.24 12.53 15.58
CA VAL A 42 -8.64 11.24 15.90
C VAL A 42 -8.48 10.40 14.63
N LEU A 43 -7.26 9.91 14.39
CA LEU A 43 -6.96 8.95 13.34
C LEU A 43 -6.68 7.57 13.95
N TYR A 44 -7.51 6.58 13.65
CA TYR A 44 -7.31 5.19 14.06
C TYR A 44 -6.50 4.45 13.00
N VAL A 45 -5.36 3.89 13.41
CA VAL A 45 -4.40 3.21 12.53
C VAL A 45 -4.45 1.71 12.83
N HIS A 46 -4.92 0.92 11.86
CA HIS A 46 -4.87 -0.53 11.93
C HIS A 46 -3.42 -1.03 11.87
N ALA A 47 -3.15 -2.19 12.49
CA ALA A 47 -1.80 -2.75 12.57
C ALA A 47 -0.76 -1.74 13.11
N GLY A 48 -1.18 -0.88 14.04
CA GLY A 48 -0.42 0.29 14.53
C GLY A 48 0.81 -0.02 15.39
N GLN A 49 1.18 -1.29 15.58
CA GLN A 49 2.40 -1.67 16.33
C GLN A 49 3.71 -1.17 15.68
N ARG A 50 3.66 -0.65 14.46
CA ARG A 50 4.78 -0.05 13.72
C ARG A 50 4.56 1.42 13.35
N ALA A 51 3.49 2.04 13.85
CA ALA A 51 3.12 3.41 13.50
C ALA A 51 4.17 4.43 13.96
N PHE A 52 4.69 4.31 15.19
CA PHE A 52 5.54 5.33 15.82
C PHE A 52 6.99 4.90 16.09
N GLY A 53 7.34 3.66 15.78
CA GLY A 53 8.68 3.15 15.99
C GLY A 53 8.85 1.70 15.57
N PRO A 54 10.10 1.23 15.46
CA PRO A 54 10.38 -0.15 15.10
C PRO A 54 9.93 -1.08 16.24
N SER A 55 9.22 -2.15 15.88
CA SER A 55 8.79 -3.19 16.83
C SER A 55 9.94 -4.12 17.31
N GLY A 56 11.16 -3.90 16.81
CA GLY A 56 12.38 -4.63 17.17
C GLY A 56 13.55 -4.33 16.24
N PRO A 57 14.76 -4.82 16.54
CA PRO A 57 15.95 -4.61 15.69
C PRO A 57 15.73 -5.11 14.25
N GLY A 58 16.00 -4.25 13.26
CA GLY A 58 15.83 -4.57 11.85
C GLY A 58 14.39 -4.52 11.33
N ASN A 59 13.41 -4.15 12.16
CA ASN A 59 12.04 -3.89 11.70
C ASN A 59 11.90 -2.45 11.22
N GLU A 60 11.25 -2.27 10.08
CA GLU A 60 10.85 -0.96 9.58
C GLU A 60 9.65 -0.40 10.36
N THR A 61 9.44 0.91 10.21
CA THR A 61 8.38 1.68 10.86
C THR A 61 7.91 2.80 9.95
N TRP A 62 6.69 3.26 10.19
CA TRP A 62 6.09 4.36 9.45
C TRP A 62 6.61 5.73 9.90
N ASN A 63 7.15 5.83 11.12
CA ASN A 63 7.52 7.11 11.74
C ASN A 63 6.39 8.17 11.65
N MET A 64 5.14 7.76 11.90
CA MET A 64 3.97 8.65 11.80
C MET A 64 4.01 9.81 12.77
N ASP A 65 4.62 9.61 13.94
CA ASP A 65 4.90 10.64 14.94
C ASP A 65 5.77 11.76 14.36
N GLN A 66 6.85 11.40 13.66
CA GLN A 66 7.75 12.36 13.02
C GLN A 66 7.08 13.10 11.86
N ALA A 67 6.30 12.38 11.05
CA ALA A 67 5.52 12.97 9.97
C ALA A 67 4.48 13.97 10.52
N ALA A 68 3.73 13.58 11.56
CA ALA A 68 2.75 14.45 12.21
C ALA A 68 3.41 15.67 12.87
N ASP A 69 4.50 15.47 13.63
CA ASP A 69 5.22 16.57 14.28
C ASP A 69 5.77 17.57 13.26
N GLY A 70 6.34 17.10 12.15
CA GLY A 70 6.84 17.95 11.07
C GLY A 70 5.72 18.78 10.43
N LEU A 71 4.58 18.17 10.14
CA LEU A 71 3.43 18.85 9.54
C LEU A 71 2.74 19.82 10.52
N ILE A 72 2.61 19.46 11.80
CA ILE A 72 2.01 20.32 12.84
C ILE A 72 2.91 21.52 13.13
N SER A 73 4.22 21.30 13.31
CA SER A 73 5.17 22.37 13.63
C SER A 73 5.34 23.39 12.49
N SER A 74 5.17 22.94 11.24
CA SER A 74 5.15 23.81 10.05
C SER A 74 3.78 24.46 9.78
N GLY A 75 2.75 24.13 10.57
CA GLY A 75 1.40 24.68 10.44
C GLY A 75 0.64 24.19 9.20
N GLN A 76 1.06 23.06 8.61
CA GLN A 76 0.45 22.52 7.40
C GLN A 76 -0.78 21.66 7.67
N ILE A 77 -0.87 21.07 8.87
CA ILE A 77 -2.06 20.33 9.34
C ILE A 77 -2.50 20.84 10.72
N GLU A 78 -3.78 20.66 11.00
CA GLU A 78 -4.31 20.76 12.36
C GLU A 78 -3.72 19.66 13.25
N SER A 79 -3.48 19.99 14.52
CA SER A 79 -3.03 19.00 15.50
C SER A 79 -4.08 17.89 15.68
N LEU A 80 -3.65 16.64 15.70
CA LEU A 80 -4.51 15.46 15.79
C LEU A 80 -3.97 14.43 16.80
N ILE A 81 -4.84 13.56 17.27
CA ILE A 81 -4.49 12.35 18.03
C ILE A 81 -4.41 11.18 17.04
N ILE A 82 -3.39 10.32 17.19
CA ILE A 82 -3.26 9.11 16.37
C ILE A 82 -3.31 7.88 17.30
N VAL A 83 -4.23 6.96 17.02
CA VAL A 83 -4.47 5.75 17.81
C VAL A 83 -4.02 4.52 17.03
N GLY A 84 -2.83 4.01 17.33
CA GLY A 84 -2.28 2.79 16.75
C GLY A 84 -2.82 1.54 17.43
N ILE A 85 -3.55 0.71 16.68
CA ILE A 85 -4.19 -0.51 17.16
C ILE A 85 -3.32 -1.71 16.81
N THR A 86 -2.73 -2.38 17.80
CA THR A 86 -1.90 -3.57 17.53
C THR A 86 -2.75 -4.69 16.96
N HIS A 87 -2.32 -5.29 15.85
CA HIS A 87 -2.98 -6.48 15.33
C HIS A 87 -2.71 -7.70 16.22
N VAL A 88 -3.60 -8.66 16.16
CA VAL A 88 -3.37 -10.00 16.71
C VAL A 88 -3.13 -10.95 15.55
N ARG A 89 -2.09 -11.79 15.65
CA ARG A 89 -1.74 -12.72 14.58
C ARG A 89 -2.96 -13.60 14.24
N PRO A 90 -3.34 -13.71 12.95
CA PRO A 90 -4.42 -14.61 12.55
C PRO A 90 -3.98 -16.06 12.81
N VAL A 91 -4.79 -16.79 13.56
CA VAL A 91 -4.62 -18.23 13.80
C VAL A 91 -5.75 -19.01 13.15
N THR A 92 -6.99 -18.66 13.49
CA THR A 92 -8.20 -19.26 12.90
C THR A 92 -9.10 -18.23 12.24
N HIS A 93 -8.86 -16.94 12.48
CA HIS A 93 -9.61 -15.84 11.88
C HIS A 93 -8.69 -14.65 11.63
N ASN A 94 -8.98 -13.88 10.58
CA ASN A 94 -8.30 -12.65 10.24
C ASN A 94 -9.26 -11.46 10.38
N GLU A 95 -8.85 -10.49 11.20
CA GLU A 95 -9.63 -9.31 11.54
C GLU A 95 -9.70 -8.25 10.44
N PHE A 96 -8.84 -8.37 9.44
CA PHE A 96 -8.86 -7.47 8.29
C PHE A 96 -9.79 -7.94 7.19
N TYR A 97 -10.33 -9.16 7.30
CA TYR A 97 -11.28 -9.73 6.34
C TYR A 97 -12.70 -9.64 6.92
N HIS A 98 -13.56 -8.82 6.31
CA HIS A 98 -14.96 -8.69 6.73
C HIS A 98 -15.83 -9.82 6.19
N PHE A 99 -15.62 -10.21 4.92
CA PHE A 99 -16.56 -11.05 4.19
C PHE A 99 -15.93 -12.18 3.38
N ILE A 100 -14.70 -11.98 2.91
CA ILE A 100 -14.00 -12.89 2.01
C ILE A 100 -12.62 -13.10 2.61
N ALA A 101 -12.23 -14.36 2.80
CA ALA A 101 -10.85 -14.75 3.05
C ALA A 101 -10.31 -15.37 1.76
N PRO A 102 -9.04 -15.13 1.39
CA PRO A 102 -8.47 -15.71 0.18
C PRO A 102 -8.65 -17.23 0.17
N GLU A 103 -8.96 -17.84 -0.96
CA GLU A 103 -9.33 -19.26 -1.04
C GLU A 103 -8.31 -20.19 -0.34
N ARG A 104 -7.01 -19.90 -0.50
CA ARG A 104 -5.91 -20.67 0.11
C ARG A 104 -5.85 -20.54 1.63
N GLU A 105 -6.28 -19.41 2.17
CA GLU A 105 -6.36 -19.18 3.61
C GLU A 105 -7.68 -19.69 4.18
N ALA A 106 -8.78 -19.65 3.41
CA ALA A 106 -10.14 -19.94 3.84
C ALA A 106 -10.33 -21.34 4.44
N VAL A 107 -9.46 -22.30 4.09
CA VAL A 107 -9.42 -23.64 4.69
C VAL A 107 -9.10 -23.61 6.19
N SER A 108 -8.37 -22.60 6.64
CA SER A 108 -7.83 -22.49 8.01
C SER A 108 -8.12 -21.17 8.72
N VAL A 109 -8.48 -20.12 7.97
CA VAL A 109 -8.65 -18.76 8.46
C VAL A 109 -10.00 -18.21 8.00
N GLY A 110 -10.91 -18.00 8.95
CA GLY A 110 -12.18 -17.33 8.74
C GLY A 110 -12.09 -15.79 8.79
N CYS A 111 -13.20 -15.13 8.52
CA CYS A 111 -13.34 -13.67 8.62
C CYS A 111 -13.73 -13.26 10.05
N SER A 112 -13.07 -12.25 10.62
CA SER A 112 -13.49 -11.62 11.89
C SER A 112 -13.59 -10.09 11.82
N GLY A 113 -13.60 -9.51 10.62
CA GLY A 113 -13.70 -8.06 10.42
C GLY A 113 -14.90 -7.39 11.09
N ILE A 114 -16.07 -8.04 11.10
CA ILE A 114 -17.26 -7.50 11.81
C ILE A 114 -17.06 -7.45 13.33
N ALA A 115 -16.35 -8.41 13.92
CA ALA A 115 -16.03 -8.39 15.34
C ALA A 115 -14.95 -7.33 15.67
N TYR A 116 -14.03 -7.08 14.73
CA TYR A 116 -13.04 -6.01 14.84
C TYR A 116 -13.65 -4.61 14.66
N GLU A 117 -14.56 -4.44 13.71
CA GLU A 117 -15.43 -3.26 13.56
C GLU A 117 -16.15 -2.94 14.86
N HIS A 118 -16.77 -3.93 15.51
CA HIS A 118 -17.41 -3.76 16.80
C HIS A 118 -16.42 -3.29 17.89
N PHE A 119 -15.24 -3.90 17.97
CA PHE A 119 -14.21 -3.51 18.93
C PHE A 119 -13.84 -2.04 18.76
N ILE A 120 -13.56 -1.58 17.54
CA ILE A 120 -13.16 -0.19 17.31
C ILE A 120 -14.28 0.78 17.70
N ILE A 121 -15.52 0.52 17.23
CA ILE A 121 -16.61 1.48 17.36
C ILE A 121 -17.20 1.51 18.77
N HIS A 122 -17.42 0.34 19.38
CA HIS A 122 -18.21 0.22 20.60
C HIS A 122 -17.37 0.01 21.87
N GLU A 123 -16.09 -0.33 21.74
CA GLU A 123 -15.21 -0.59 22.90
C GLU A 123 -14.07 0.42 22.92
N LEU A 124 -13.27 0.50 21.85
CA LEU A 124 -12.08 1.34 21.82
C LEU A 124 -12.41 2.83 21.70
N LYS A 125 -13.23 3.25 20.74
CA LYS A 125 -13.56 4.66 20.52
C LYS A 125 -14.13 5.33 21.78
N PRO A 126 -15.10 4.73 22.52
CA PRO A 126 -15.57 5.29 23.78
C PRO A 126 -14.47 5.45 24.86
N ILE A 127 -13.53 4.51 24.94
CA ILE A 127 -12.38 4.62 25.88
C ILE A 127 -11.52 5.82 25.50
N ILE A 128 -11.22 5.99 24.21
CA ILE A 128 -10.41 7.10 23.70
C ILE A 128 -11.12 8.44 23.92
N ASP A 129 -12.40 8.55 23.56
CA ASP A 129 -13.20 9.77 23.69
C ASP A 129 -13.42 10.18 25.16
N HIS A 130 -13.45 9.21 26.09
CA HIS A 130 -13.55 9.51 27.52
C HIS A 130 -12.22 9.96 28.13
N ARG A 131 -11.10 9.36 27.70
CA ARG A 131 -9.78 9.59 28.28
C ARG A 131 -9.06 10.80 27.70
N TYR A 132 -9.32 11.13 26.44
CA TYR A 132 -8.61 12.18 25.70
C TYR A 132 -9.58 13.27 25.21
N ARG A 133 -9.06 14.46 24.91
CA ARG A 133 -9.86 15.59 24.40
C ARG A 133 -10.12 15.42 22.91
N THR A 134 -11.05 14.54 22.54
CA THR A 134 -11.35 14.25 21.13
C THR A 134 -12.48 15.13 20.59
N LEU A 135 -12.52 15.29 19.27
CA LEU A 135 -13.69 15.71 18.52
C LEU A 135 -14.35 14.43 17.96
N PRO A 136 -15.43 13.92 18.58
CA PRO A 136 -15.88 12.55 18.36
C PRO A 136 -16.77 12.35 17.14
N ASP A 137 -17.12 13.41 16.40
CA ASP A 137 -18.00 13.34 15.24
C ASP A 137 -17.31 12.79 13.98
N LYS A 138 -18.11 12.37 12.99
CA LYS A 138 -17.60 11.74 11.77
C LYS A 138 -16.57 12.59 11.03
N LYS A 139 -16.72 13.92 11.01
CA LYS A 139 -15.81 14.80 10.27
C LYS A 139 -14.44 14.85 10.93
N ASN A 140 -14.32 14.46 12.19
CA ASN A 140 -13.07 14.49 12.94
C ASN A 140 -12.50 13.10 13.25
N THR A 141 -13.14 12.04 12.76
CA THR A 141 -12.74 10.65 13.01
C THR A 141 -12.34 9.98 11.69
N GLY A 142 -11.11 9.46 11.64
CA GLY A 142 -10.57 8.79 10.45
C GLY A 142 -10.05 7.38 10.72
N LEU A 143 -9.97 6.59 9.65
CA LEU A 143 -9.36 5.27 9.60
C LEU A 143 -8.15 5.29 8.66
N LEU A 144 -7.09 4.59 9.03
CA LEU A 144 -5.93 4.34 8.21
C LEU A 144 -5.54 2.87 8.27
N GLY A 145 -5.26 2.28 7.11
CA GLY A 145 -4.64 0.97 7.00
C GLY A 145 -3.76 0.85 5.77
N SER A 146 -2.85 -0.13 5.79
CA SER A 146 -2.15 -0.59 4.58
C SER A 146 -2.52 -2.03 4.22
N SER A 147 -2.38 -2.43 2.96
CA SER A 147 -2.58 -3.84 2.54
C SER A 147 -3.95 -4.37 2.97
N ALA A 148 -4.03 -5.53 3.63
CA ALA A 148 -5.26 -6.08 4.19
C ALA A 148 -5.94 -5.11 5.19
N ALA A 149 -5.17 -4.35 5.97
CA ALA A 149 -5.74 -3.34 6.86
C ALA A 149 -6.41 -2.18 6.09
N ALA A 150 -5.96 -1.85 4.87
CA ALA A 150 -6.65 -0.88 4.01
C ALA A 150 -7.95 -1.45 3.41
N LEU A 151 -8.01 -2.76 3.11
CA LEU A 151 -9.26 -3.45 2.80
C LEU A 151 -10.24 -3.36 3.97
N CYS A 152 -9.76 -3.55 5.19
CA CYS A 152 -10.53 -3.37 6.42
C CYS A 152 -11.05 -1.93 6.56
N THR A 153 -10.21 -0.92 6.29
CA THR A 153 -10.61 0.49 6.26
C THR A 153 -11.73 0.76 5.26
N LEU A 154 -11.66 0.20 4.05
CA LEU A 154 -12.73 0.32 3.05
C LEU A 154 -14.05 -0.23 3.59
N HIS A 155 -14.06 -1.51 4.00
CA HIS A 155 -15.29 -2.16 4.44
C HIS A 155 -15.89 -1.50 5.69
N MET A 156 -15.07 -1.24 6.71
CA MET A 156 -15.52 -0.65 7.97
C MET A 156 -16.02 0.78 7.77
N GLY A 157 -15.27 1.58 7.02
CA GLY A 157 -15.59 2.98 6.75
C GLY A 157 -16.88 3.17 5.98
N MET A 158 -17.04 2.41 4.88
CA MET A 158 -18.24 2.48 4.04
C MET A 158 -19.51 2.00 4.76
N ARG A 159 -19.37 1.13 5.76
CA ARG A 159 -20.48 0.61 6.57
C ARG A 159 -20.85 1.51 7.74
N ASN A 160 -19.94 2.35 8.19
CA ASN A 160 -20.10 3.19 9.38
C ASN A 160 -19.78 4.67 9.09
N PRO A 161 -20.40 5.29 8.05
CA PRO A 161 -20.08 6.65 7.65
C PRO A 161 -20.50 7.70 8.69
N ASP A 162 -21.42 7.36 9.61
CA ASP A 162 -21.80 8.23 10.73
C ASP A 162 -20.74 8.25 11.85
N VAL A 163 -19.77 7.33 11.80
CA VAL A 163 -18.64 7.26 12.74
C VAL A 163 -17.36 7.74 12.07
N PHE A 164 -17.09 7.34 10.83
CA PHE A 164 -15.84 7.62 10.13
C PHE A 164 -16.09 8.45 8.87
N GLY A 165 -15.57 9.69 8.84
CA GLY A 165 -15.68 10.57 7.68
C GLY A 165 -14.42 10.66 6.82
N LYS A 166 -13.33 9.97 7.21
CA LYS A 166 -12.02 10.01 6.55
C LYS A 166 -11.43 8.61 6.44
N LEU A 167 -11.14 8.15 5.23
CA LEU A 167 -10.61 6.81 4.94
C LEU A 167 -9.27 6.92 4.20
N ILE A 168 -8.20 6.40 4.79
CA ILE A 168 -6.86 6.38 4.21
C ILE A 168 -6.48 4.92 3.92
N MET A 169 -6.31 4.60 2.64
CA MET A 169 -6.03 3.24 2.17
C MET A 169 -4.71 3.24 1.40
N MET A 170 -3.67 2.69 2.00
CA MET A 170 -2.34 2.64 1.40
C MET A 170 -2.05 1.24 0.87
N SER A 171 -1.70 1.11 -0.41
CA SER A 171 -1.47 -0.19 -1.07
C SER A 171 -2.56 -1.24 -0.76
N PRO A 172 -3.86 -0.97 -1.00
CA PRO A 172 -4.92 -1.84 -0.50
C PRO A 172 -4.96 -3.22 -1.16
N PHE A 173 -5.14 -4.26 -0.32
CA PHE A 173 -5.30 -5.66 -0.75
C PHE A 173 -6.72 -5.91 -1.26
N TYR A 174 -7.04 -5.35 -2.42
CA TYR A 174 -8.36 -5.49 -3.04
C TYR A 174 -8.49 -6.77 -3.87
N VAL A 175 -7.38 -7.28 -4.39
CA VAL A 175 -7.35 -8.48 -5.22
C VAL A 175 -6.25 -9.38 -4.68
N ASP A 176 -6.57 -10.64 -4.40
CA ASP A 176 -5.54 -11.66 -4.19
C ASP A 176 -5.05 -12.13 -5.56
N VAL A 177 -3.75 -12.09 -5.78
CA VAL A 177 -3.14 -12.34 -7.10
C VAL A 177 -2.09 -13.43 -6.96
N GLN A 178 -2.20 -14.44 -7.81
CA GLN A 178 -1.31 -15.59 -7.78
C GLN A 178 -0.80 -15.89 -9.18
N LEU A 179 0.45 -16.35 -9.27
CA LEU A 179 0.95 -16.97 -10.49
C LEU A 179 0.18 -18.27 -10.73
N ASP A 180 -0.42 -18.39 -11.91
CA ASP A 180 -1.15 -19.56 -12.34
C ASP A 180 -0.83 -19.86 -13.80
N GLU A 181 0.06 -20.84 -14.01
CA GLU A 181 0.49 -21.31 -15.32
C GLU A 181 -0.67 -21.89 -16.15
N THR A 182 -1.80 -22.23 -15.53
CA THR A 182 -2.98 -22.77 -16.22
C THR A 182 -3.94 -21.68 -16.71
N SER A 183 -3.81 -20.46 -16.21
CA SER A 183 -4.62 -19.31 -16.64
C SER A 183 -4.06 -18.69 -17.94
N GLU A 184 -4.93 -18.14 -18.80
CA GLU A 184 -4.50 -17.46 -20.03
C GLU A 184 -3.60 -16.24 -19.76
N SER A 185 -3.85 -15.55 -18.65
CA SER A 185 -3.06 -14.41 -18.17
C SER A 185 -1.80 -14.80 -17.40
N GLY A 186 -1.56 -16.08 -17.10
CA GLY A 186 -0.52 -16.49 -16.16
C GLY A 186 -0.79 -16.04 -14.70
N LEU A 187 -1.97 -15.44 -14.44
CA LEU A 187 -2.41 -14.93 -13.16
C LEU A 187 -3.83 -15.36 -12.83
N LEU A 188 -4.04 -15.80 -11.59
CA LEU A 188 -5.34 -15.96 -10.96
C LEU A 188 -5.62 -14.74 -10.07
N GLU A 189 -6.75 -14.06 -10.29
CA GLU A 189 -7.22 -12.92 -9.49
C GLU A 189 -8.49 -13.26 -8.71
N GLU A 190 -8.48 -13.11 -7.39
CA GLU A 190 -9.66 -13.21 -6.52
C GLU A 190 -10.04 -11.84 -5.95
N ASN A 191 -11.30 -11.43 -6.16
CA ASN A 191 -11.79 -10.14 -5.70
C ASN A 191 -12.13 -10.16 -4.20
N MET A 192 -11.38 -9.41 -3.39
CA MET A 192 -11.49 -9.39 -1.92
C MET A 192 -12.43 -8.31 -1.37
N TYR A 193 -12.70 -7.26 -2.16
CA TYR A 193 -13.51 -6.12 -1.72
C TYR A 193 -14.98 -6.22 -2.14
N ARG A 194 -15.81 -5.39 -1.48
CA ARG A 194 -17.22 -5.19 -1.83
C ARG A 194 -17.49 -3.70 -1.69
N LEU A 195 -17.90 -3.05 -2.77
CA LEU A 195 -18.36 -1.67 -2.74
C LEU A 195 -19.87 -1.63 -2.52
N PRO A 196 -20.39 -0.64 -1.78
CA PRO A 196 -21.82 -0.39 -1.76
C PRO A 196 -22.32 0.09 -3.14
N GLU A 197 -23.63 0.02 -3.37
CA GLU A 197 -24.26 0.60 -4.56
C GLU A 197 -24.11 2.12 -4.56
N GLU A 198 -24.39 2.76 -3.42
CA GLU A 198 -24.18 4.18 -3.17
C GLU A 198 -22.99 4.36 -2.23
N VAL A 199 -22.01 5.18 -2.63
CA VAL A 199 -20.86 5.50 -1.78
C VAL A 199 -21.30 6.57 -0.77
N PRO A 200 -21.13 6.36 0.55
CA PRO A 200 -21.50 7.35 1.54
C PRO A 200 -20.61 8.60 1.48
N ASP A 201 -21.08 9.68 2.11
CA ASP A 201 -20.34 10.94 2.28
C ASP A 201 -19.15 10.76 3.23
N VAL A 202 -18.02 10.34 2.64
CA VAL A 202 -16.71 10.14 3.27
C VAL A 202 -15.61 10.66 2.36
N ARG A 203 -14.52 11.17 2.96
CA ARG A 203 -13.33 11.60 2.23
C ARG A 203 -12.32 10.46 2.16
N ILE A 204 -11.72 10.25 0.99
CA ILE A 204 -10.97 9.06 0.64
C ILE A 204 -9.58 9.43 0.12
N TRP A 205 -8.55 8.83 0.70
CA TRP A 205 -7.21 8.74 0.12
C TRP A 205 -6.95 7.29 -0.25
N MET A 206 -6.47 7.07 -1.46
CA MET A 206 -6.09 5.76 -1.96
C MET A 206 -4.72 5.85 -2.63
N ASP A 207 -3.77 4.99 -2.27
CA ASP A 207 -2.49 4.93 -2.97
C ASP A 207 -2.00 3.52 -3.21
N ILE A 208 -1.01 3.41 -4.09
CA ILE A 208 -0.24 2.19 -4.33
C ILE A 208 1.14 2.55 -4.89
N GLY A 209 2.17 1.79 -4.51
CA GLY A 209 3.47 1.81 -5.17
C GLY A 209 3.47 1.01 -6.47
N ASP A 210 4.30 1.39 -7.43
CA ASP A 210 4.43 0.66 -8.71
C ASP A 210 5.48 -0.48 -8.67
N THR A 211 6.05 -0.76 -7.50
CA THR A 211 7.06 -1.81 -7.27
C THR A 211 6.59 -2.80 -6.19
N GLU A 212 5.32 -3.17 -6.27
CA GLU A 212 4.63 -4.03 -5.30
C GLU A 212 4.41 -5.49 -5.78
N GLY A 213 5.19 -5.92 -6.78
CA GLY A 213 5.14 -7.26 -7.35
C GLY A 213 3.85 -7.49 -8.13
N LEU A 214 3.05 -8.47 -7.68
CA LEU A 214 1.76 -8.81 -8.30
C LEU A 214 0.60 -7.99 -7.74
N PHE A 215 0.83 -7.12 -6.74
CA PHE A 215 -0.14 -6.09 -6.37
C PHE A 215 -0.06 -4.98 -7.41
N LEU A 216 -0.85 -5.12 -8.46
CA LEU A 216 -0.72 -4.25 -9.63
C LEU A 216 -1.41 -2.90 -9.38
N PRO A 217 -0.77 -1.77 -9.75
CA PRO A 217 -1.43 -0.46 -9.69
C PRO A 217 -2.77 -0.41 -10.42
N SER A 218 -2.92 -1.19 -11.50
CA SER A 218 -4.16 -1.32 -12.27
C SER A 218 -5.34 -1.81 -11.43
N GLN A 219 -5.11 -2.68 -10.45
CA GLN A 219 -6.16 -3.23 -9.59
C GLN A 219 -6.72 -2.17 -8.64
N VAL A 220 -5.84 -1.37 -8.04
CA VAL A 220 -6.25 -0.29 -7.14
C VAL A 220 -6.86 0.88 -7.93
N ARG A 221 -6.27 1.23 -9.08
CA ARG A 221 -6.83 2.24 -9.99
C ARG A 221 -8.23 1.85 -10.48
N ARG A 222 -8.48 0.57 -10.76
CA ARG A 222 -9.82 0.05 -11.11
C ARG A 222 -10.84 0.35 -10.01
N VAL A 223 -10.48 0.17 -8.74
CA VAL A 223 -11.38 0.50 -7.61
C VAL A 223 -11.60 2.01 -7.51
N ALA A 224 -10.57 2.83 -7.73
CA ALA A 224 -10.72 4.28 -7.76
C ALA A 224 -11.72 4.72 -8.86
N HIS A 225 -11.62 4.19 -10.08
CA HIS A 225 -12.60 4.48 -11.14
C HIS A 225 -14.01 4.00 -10.80
N GLN A 226 -14.16 2.82 -10.20
CA GLN A 226 -15.46 2.31 -9.73
C GLN A 226 -16.12 3.22 -8.68
N LEU A 227 -15.33 3.91 -7.85
CA LEU A 227 -15.84 4.91 -6.92
C LEU A 227 -16.32 6.17 -7.66
N LEU A 228 -15.56 6.64 -8.66
CA LEU A 228 -15.97 7.79 -9.50
C LEU A 228 -17.27 7.50 -10.26
N GLU A 229 -17.42 6.29 -10.83
CA GLU A 229 -18.63 5.85 -11.52
C GLU A 229 -19.86 5.82 -10.61
N ARG A 230 -19.66 5.67 -9.29
CA ARG A 230 -20.72 5.73 -8.26
C ARG A 230 -20.95 7.14 -7.72
N GLY A 231 -20.39 8.16 -8.36
CA GLY A 231 -20.65 9.57 -8.04
C GLY A 231 -19.69 10.20 -7.02
N VAL A 232 -18.63 9.50 -6.59
CA VAL A 232 -17.58 10.11 -5.77
C VAL A 232 -16.86 11.17 -6.59
N ARG A 233 -16.69 12.37 -6.03
CA ARG A 233 -16.05 13.48 -6.75
C ARG A 233 -14.53 13.36 -6.66
N SER A 234 -13.87 13.30 -7.81
CA SER A 234 -12.41 13.37 -7.92
C SER A 234 -11.88 14.64 -7.27
N ASP A 235 -10.68 14.58 -6.68
CA ASP A 235 -9.92 15.69 -6.09
C ASP A 235 -10.53 16.34 -4.83
N GLU A 236 -11.85 16.25 -4.65
CA GLU A 236 -12.58 16.75 -3.48
C GLU A 236 -12.81 15.65 -2.44
N ASP A 237 -13.40 14.53 -2.88
CA ASP A 237 -13.81 13.43 -2.02
C ASP A 237 -12.89 12.21 -2.19
N LEU A 238 -12.21 12.05 -3.33
CA LEU A 238 -11.23 10.99 -3.59
C LEU A 238 -9.92 11.56 -4.17
N ALA A 239 -8.82 11.35 -3.45
CA ALA A 239 -7.47 11.54 -3.96
C ALA A 239 -6.80 10.17 -4.19
N PHE A 240 -6.09 10.05 -5.32
CA PHE A 240 -5.39 8.84 -5.71
C PHE A 240 -3.90 9.12 -5.93
N LEU A 241 -3.01 8.19 -5.56
CA LEU A 241 -1.59 8.29 -5.86
C LEU A 241 -1.02 6.93 -6.29
N GLU A 242 -0.39 6.91 -7.45
CA GLU A 242 0.50 5.83 -7.86
C GLU A 242 1.96 6.31 -7.70
N GLN A 243 2.64 5.77 -6.69
CA GLN A 243 3.96 6.18 -6.24
C GLN A 243 5.07 5.39 -6.95
N GLN A 244 5.91 6.09 -7.73
CA GLN A 244 7.06 5.46 -8.38
C GLN A 244 8.08 4.93 -7.37
N GLY A 245 8.56 3.71 -7.65
CA GLY A 245 9.62 3.02 -6.90
C GLY A 245 9.19 2.49 -5.53
N ALA A 246 7.97 2.80 -5.08
CA ALA A 246 7.51 2.38 -3.76
C ALA A 246 7.17 0.89 -3.75
N CYS A 247 7.60 0.23 -2.68
CA CYS A 247 7.38 -1.19 -2.45
C CYS A 247 6.26 -1.42 -1.42
N HIS A 248 5.82 -2.68 -1.29
CA HIS A 248 4.75 -3.09 -0.37
C HIS A 248 5.30 -3.31 1.06
N GLN A 249 5.82 -2.26 1.69
CA GLN A 249 6.49 -2.34 2.98
C GLN A 249 6.37 -1.07 3.85
N GLU A 250 6.68 -1.22 5.13
CA GLU A 250 6.48 -0.20 6.16
C GLU A 250 7.27 1.08 5.88
N GLY A 251 8.53 0.95 5.43
CA GLY A 251 9.36 2.11 5.12
C GLY A 251 8.79 2.97 3.98
N ASP A 252 8.24 2.33 2.94
CA ASP A 252 7.64 3.02 1.80
C ASP A 252 6.27 3.63 2.12
N TRP A 253 5.48 3.00 3.01
CA TRP A 253 4.27 3.63 3.55
C TRP A 253 4.63 4.83 4.42
N GLY A 254 5.61 4.69 5.33
CA GLY A 254 6.11 5.77 6.16
C GLY A 254 6.65 6.96 5.37
N ALA A 255 7.37 6.69 4.28
CA ALA A 255 7.93 7.74 3.41
C ALA A 255 6.85 8.65 2.80
N ARG A 256 5.62 8.16 2.62
CA ARG A 256 4.52 8.90 1.99
C ARG A 256 3.32 9.17 2.88
N VAL A 257 3.31 8.74 4.15
CA VAL A 257 2.18 8.93 5.08
C VAL A 257 1.84 10.40 5.35
N HIS A 258 2.81 11.30 5.15
CA HIS A 258 2.58 12.75 5.25
C HIS A 258 1.56 13.27 4.21
N LEU A 259 1.44 12.61 3.05
CA LEU A 259 0.52 13.02 1.98
C LEU A 259 -0.97 12.85 2.35
N PRO A 260 -1.43 11.67 2.83
CA PRO A 260 -2.81 11.55 3.32
C PRO A 260 -3.08 12.41 4.55
N LEU A 261 -2.10 12.64 5.43
CA LEU A 261 -2.28 13.55 6.57
C LEU A 261 -2.55 14.99 6.12
N LEU A 262 -1.76 15.49 5.15
CA LEU A 262 -1.99 16.79 4.51
C LEU A 262 -3.37 16.87 3.86
N TYR A 263 -3.76 15.85 3.09
CA TYR A 263 -5.06 15.81 2.43
C TYR A 263 -6.21 15.85 3.44
N MET A 264 -6.15 15.04 4.49
CA MET A 264 -7.26 14.86 5.43
C MET A 264 -7.38 15.97 6.48
N PHE A 265 -6.26 16.49 6.98
CA PHE A 265 -6.23 17.35 8.17
C PHE A 265 -5.57 18.72 7.92
N GLY A 266 -5.20 19.02 6.67
CA GLY A 266 -4.48 20.23 6.33
C GLY A 266 -4.99 20.93 5.08
N HIS A 267 -4.11 21.77 4.54
CA HIS A 267 -4.33 22.51 3.30
C HIS A 267 -3.25 22.15 2.28
N VAL A 268 -3.66 21.51 1.18
CA VAL A 268 -2.73 21.05 0.14
C VAL A 268 -2.13 22.20 -0.69
N GLY A 269 -2.77 23.37 -0.69
CA GLY A 269 -2.30 24.55 -1.42
C GLY A 269 -2.68 24.55 -2.90
N LYS A 270 -1.96 25.33 -3.71
CA LYS A 270 -2.20 25.44 -5.15
C LYS A 270 -1.36 24.44 -5.95
N PRO A 271 -1.85 23.98 -7.12
CA PRO A 271 -1.05 23.16 -8.02
C PRO A 271 0.08 23.99 -8.64
N THR A 272 1.26 23.39 -8.77
CA THR A 272 2.50 24.05 -9.22
C THR A 272 3.10 23.43 -10.48
N SER A 273 2.91 22.13 -10.70
CA SER A 273 3.45 21.44 -11.88
C SER A 273 2.70 20.14 -12.19
N LEU A 274 2.82 19.72 -13.44
CA LEU A 274 2.32 18.44 -13.97
C LEU A 274 3.50 17.59 -14.45
N LYS A 275 3.40 16.28 -14.26
CA LYS A 275 4.34 15.30 -14.85
C LYS A 275 3.55 14.15 -15.47
N LEU A 276 3.94 13.74 -16.67
CA LEU A 276 3.41 12.52 -17.30
C LEU A 276 4.41 11.39 -17.07
N LEU A 277 4.00 10.38 -16.32
CA LEU A 277 4.82 9.24 -15.94
C LEU A 277 4.26 7.95 -16.53
N GLY A 278 5.08 6.91 -16.52
CA GLY A 278 4.76 5.60 -17.07
C GLY A 278 5.48 5.34 -18.39
N ARG A 279 5.00 4.34 -19.12
CA ARG A 279 5.62 3.87 -20.36
C ARG A 279 5.32 4.80 -21.53
N ASP A 280 6.33 5.04 -22.36
CA ASP A 280 6.27 5.86 -23.59
C ASP A 280 6.25 5.03 -24.88
N VAL A 281 6.42 3.70 -24.81
CA VAL A 281 6.30 2.77 -25.94
C VAL A 281 5.04 1.89 -25.81
N ILE A 282 4.25 1.76 -26.86
CA ILE A 282 2.95 1.06 -26.80
C ILE A 282 2.80 0.13 -28.00
N GLY A 283 2.25 -1.06 -27.80
CA GLY A 283 1.97 -1.98 -28.91
C GLY A 283 0.63 -1.68 -29.55
N LEU A 284 0.60 -1.64 -30.89
CA LEU A 284 -0.66 -1.65 -31.64
C LEU A 284 -1.40 -2.99 -31.46
N GLN A 285 -0.64 -4.09 -31.35
CA GLN A 285 -1.11 -5.42 -30.99
C GLN A 285 -0.46 -5.89 -29.68
N GLY A 286 -0.93 -7.01 -29.13
CA GLY A 286 -0.41 -7.62 -27.90
C GLY A 286 -1.26 -7.39 -26.65
N GLY A 287 -2.29 -6.55 -26.74
CA GLY A 287 -3.34 -6.42 -25.72
C GLY A 287 -2.95 -5.65 -24.46
N MET A 288 -1.79 -4.99 -24.44
CA MET A 288 -1.33 -4.21 -23.30
C MET A 288 -2.05 -2.86 -23.26
N SER A 289 -2.91 -2.65 -22.26
CA SER A 289 -3.48 -1.33 -21.96
C SER A 289 -2.44 -0.50 -21.19
N VAL A 290 -2.19 0.72 -21.66
CA VAL A 290 -1.26 1.67 -21.02
C VAL A 290 -2.04 2.90 -20.61
N CYS A 291 -1.89 3.28 -19.33
CA CYS A 291 -2.47 4.50 -18.79
C CYS A 291 -1.33 5.44 -18.35
N ILE A 292 -1.45 6.71 -18.69
CA ILE A 292 -0.52 7.73 -18.23
C ILE A 292 -0.72 7.94 -16.72
N ASN A 293 0.33 7.77 -15.94
CA ASN A 293 0.33 8.22 -14.55
C ASN A 293 0.64 9.73 -14.53
N ALA A 294 -0.40 10.54 -14.76
CA ALA A 294 -0.27 11.99 -14.70
C ALA A 294 -0.27 12.45 -13.25
N GLN A 295 0.84 13.01 -12.78
CA GLN A 295 0.96 13.54 -11.42
C GLN A 295 0.84 15.07 -11.39
N MET A 296 0.00 15.57 -10.49
CA MET A 296 -0.12 16.98 -10.16
C MET A 296 0.56 17.25 -8.81
N HIS A 297 1.51 18.18 -8.80
CA HIS A 297 2.25 18.59 -7.61
C HIS A 297 1.75 19.92 -7.07
N TYR A 298 1.89 20.13 -5.76
CA TYR A 298 1.37 21.29 -5.05
C TYR A 298 2.43 22.01 -4.22
N GLU A 299 2.16 23.26 -3.83
CA GLU A 299 3.07 24.10 -3.04
C GLU A 299 3.44 23.50 -1.69
N SER A 300 2.53 22.73 -1.06
CA SER A 300 2.77 22.04 0.22
C SER A 300 3.69 20.81 0.11
N GLY A 301 4.11 20.45 -1.11
CA GLY A 301 4.76 19.16 -1.39
C GLY A 301 3.77 18.01 -1.58
N TRP A 302 2.46 18.27 -1.46
CA TRP A 302 1.44 17.28 -1.78
C TRP A 302 1.46 16.90 -3.27
N VAL A 303 1.14 15.65 -3.57
CA VAL A 303 1.10 15.10 -4.92
C VAL A 303 -0.06 14.11 -5.04
N GLN A 304 -0.69 14.09 -6.21
CA GLN A 304 -1.68 13.09 -6.57
C GLN A 304 -1.56 12.68 -8.03
N SER A 305 -1.94 11.45 -8.32
CA SER A 305 -2.15 10.93 -9.66
C SER A 305 -3.57 11.26 -10.11
N LEU A 306 -3.69 11.98 -11.22
CA LEU A 306 -4.98 12.36 -11.79
C LEU A 306 -5.68 11.12 -12.37
N LEU A 307 -6.95 10.94 -11.99
CA LEU A 307 -7.81 9.89 -12.54
C LEU A 307 -8.48 10.33 -13.85
N HIS A 308 -8.67 11.64 -14.05
CA HIS A 308 -9.13 12.23 -15.30
C HIS A 308 -8.34 13.50 -15.65
N GLY A 309 -8.24 13.81 -16.93
CA GLY A 309 -7.56 14.99 -17.45
C GLY A 309 -7.99 15.36 -18.86
N ASN A 310 -7.67 16.60 -19.27
CA ASN A 310 -7.87 17.06 -20.63
C ASN A 310 -6.61 16.79 -21.46
N TYR A 311 -6.63 15.69 -22.20
CA TYR A 311 -5.51 15.24 -23.02
C TYR A 311 -5.75 15.54 -24.51
N SER A 312 -4.66 15.79 -25.23
CA SER A 312 -4.66 15.96 -26.68
C SER A 312 -3.47 15.23 -27.31
N SER A 313 -3.67 14.67 -28.50
CA SER A 313 -2.61 14.06 -29.31
C SER A 313 -2.24 14.97 -30.46
N SER A 314 -0.94 15.09 -30.76
CA SER A 314 -0.46 15.79 -31.96
C SER A 314 -0.76 15.03 -33.25
N ASP A 315 -0.99 13.72 -33.16
CA ASP A 315 -1.33 12.86 -34.28
C ASP A 315 -2.34 11.76 -33.83
N PRO A 316 -3.64 12.05 -33.91
CA PRO A 316 -4.70 11.11 -33.55
C PRO A 316 -4.79 9.86 -34.44
N ASP A 317 -4.13 9.87 -35.61
CA ASP A 317 -4.06 8.70 -36.50
C ASP A 317 -2.97 7.71 -36.04
N VAL A 318 -2.04 8.16 -35.18
CA VAL A 318 -1.05 7.30 -34.50
C VAL A 318 -1.56 6.85 -33.15
N ILE A 319 -2.02 7.78 -32.30
CA ILE A 319 -2.42 7.48 -30.92
C ILE A 319 -3.51 8.45 -30.45
N GLN A 320 -4.55 7.90 -29.86
CA GLN A 320 -5.59 8.63 -29.16
C GLN A 320 -5.42 8.46 -27.66
N VAL A 321 -6.03 9.35 -26.88
CA VAL A 321 -5.95 9.33 -25.43
C VAL A 321 -7.32 9.66 -24.85
N ARG A 322 -7.78 8.81 -23.92
CA ARG A 322 -9.04 9.03 -23.21
C ARG A 322 -8.86 10.05 -22.09
N SER A 323 -9.97 10.59 -21.59
CA SER A 323 -9.95 11.46 -20.41
C SER A 323 -9.34 10.77 -19.18
N SER A 324 -9.40 9.44 -19.09
CA SER A 324 -8.75 8.65 -18.04
C SER A 324 -7.23 8.58 -18.13
N GLY A 325 -6.63 9.11 -19.20
CA GLY A 325 -5.21 8.93 -19.49
C GLY A 325 -4.89 7.59 -20.15
N GLU A 326 -5.89 6.75 -20.44
CA GLU A 326 -5.70 5.53 -21.24
C GLU A 326 -5.28 5.89 -22.66
N LEU A 327 -4.17 5.31 -23.11
CA LEU A 327 -3.62 5.46 -24.44
C LEU A 327 -4.22 4.40 -25.37
N VAL A 328 -4.76 4.85 -26.50
CA VAL A 328 -5.41 4.01 -27.51
C VAL A 328 -4.54 4.07 -28.78
N PRO A 329 -3.70 3.05 -29.04
CA PRO A 329 -2.87 3.03 -30.25
C PRO A 329 -3.75 2.81 -31.49
N VAL A 330 -3.47 3.56 -32.56
CA VAL A 330 -4.22 3.54 -33.84
C VAL A 330 -3.33 3.16 -35.01
N GLY A 331 -2.11 3.70 -35.06
CA GLY A 331 -1.15 3.49 -36.14
C GLY A 331 0.29 3.50 -35.63
N ILE A 332 1.19 2.83 -36.36
CA ILE A 332 2.62 2.80 -36.02
C ILE A 332 3.23 4.18 -36.28
N GLY A 333 4.00 4.70 -35.32
CA GLY A 333 4.61 6.02 -35.40
C GLY A 333 4.87 6.61 -34.02
N SER A 334 5.12 7.92 -33.96
CA SER A 334 5.26 8.64 -32.70
C SER A 334 4.38 9.88 -32.70
N ALA A 335 3.77 10.19 -31.56
CA ALA A 335 3.01 11.43 -31.36
C ALA A 335 3.25 11.96 -29.96
N SER A 336 3.15 13.28 -29.79
CA SER A 336 3.15 13.88 -28.46
C SER A 336 1.74 13.87 -27.87
N ILE A 337 1.62 13.47 -26.61
CA ILE A 337 0.40 13.66 -25.81
C ILE A 337 0.64 14.83 -24.86
N THR A 338 -0.30 15.77 -24.85
CA THR A 338 -0.29 16.93 -23.95
C THR A 338 -1.49 16.90 -23.02
N LEU A 339 -1.22 16.94 -21.72
CA LEU A 339 -2.23 17.19 -20.67
C LEU A 339 -2.26 18.68 -20.35
N THR A 340 -3.45 19.25 -20.25
CA THR A 340 -3.66 20.64 -19.79
C THR A 340 -4.60 20.69 -18.60
N MET A 341 -4.21 21.36 -17.52
CA MET A 341 -5.03 21.60 -16.33
C MET A 341 -4.91 23.07 -15.92
N GLY A 342 -5.94 23.87 -16.21
CA GLY A 342 -5.89 25.31 -16.02
C GLY A 342 -4.77 25.93 -16.85
N GLU A 343 -3.82 26.58 -16.19
CA GLU A 343 -2.63 27.19 -16.82
C GLU A 343 -1.43 26.23 -16.92
N LEU A 344 -1.51 25.05 -16.30
CA LEU A 344 -0.44 24.06 -16.31
C LEU A 344 -0.59 23.12 -17.51
N SER A 345 0.53 22.76 -18.12
CA SER A 345 0.58 21.73 -19.15
C SER A 345 1.81 20.86 -19.02
N ALA A 346 1.68 19.58 -19.39
CA ALA A 346 2.81 18.66 -19.55
C ALA A 346 2.67 17.88 -20.85
N THR A 347 3.78 17.65 -21.54
CA THR A 347 3.83 16.96 -22.82
C THR A 347 4.88 15.86 -22.78
N CYS A 348 4.55 14.69 -23.32
CA CYS A 348 5.48 13.58 -23.50
C CYS A 348 5.30 12.98 -24.90
N ILE A 349 6.37 12.43 -25.48
CA ILE A 349 6.33 11.76 -26.78
C ILE A 349 6.10 10.27 -26.54
N TYR A 350 5.12 9.70 -27.23
CA TYR A 350 4.80 8.28 -27.20
C TYR A 350 5.08 7.66 -28.56
N THR A 351 5.53 6.41 -28.57
CA THR A 351 5.84 5.64 -29.77
C THR A 351 4.99 4.38 -29.82
N VAL A 352 4.22 4.22 -30.90
CA VAL A 352 3.43 3.03 -31.17
C VAL A 352 4.25 2.09 -32.06
N VAL A 353 4.54 0.89 -31.53
CA VAL A 353 5.23 -0.20 -32.23
C VAL A 353 4.22 -1.26 -32.70
N PRO A 354 4.55 -2.13 -33.67
CA PRO A 354 3.60 -3.11 -34.20
C PRO A 354 2.96 -4.01 -33.14
N GLU A 355 3.77 -4.50 -32.19
CA GLU A 355 3.34 -5.44 -31.17
C GLU A 355 4.12 -5.21 -29.88
N LEU A 356 3.44 -5.32 -28.74
CA LEU A 356 4.05 -5.29 -27.42
C LEU A 356 3.27 -6.21 -26.48
N SER A 357 3.92 -7.29 -26.07
CA SER A 357 3.32 -8.30 -25.17
C SER A 357 2.98 -7.70 -23.81
N THR A 358 1.82 -8.08 -23.27
CA THR A 358 1.40 -7.81 -21.88
C THR A 358 2.31 -8.44 -20.82
N HIS A 359 3.13 -9.40 -21.21
CA HIS A 359 3.99 -10.17 -20.32
C HIS A 359 5.44 -10.20 -20.80
N VAL A 360 6.35 -10.43 -19.86
CA VAL A 360 7.77 -10.70 -20.10
C VAL A 360 8.21 -11.96 -19.38
N GLU A 361 9.27 -12.59 -19.88
CA GLU A 361 9.95 -13.67 -19.20
C GLU A 361 11.03 -13.11 -18.26
N VAL A 362 10.95 -13.46 -16.98
CA VAL A 362 11.97 -13.13 -15.97
C VAL A 362 12.59 -14.42 -15.47
N CYS A 363 13.86 -14.64 -15.81
CA CYS A 363 14.67 -15.73 -15.28
C CYS A 363 15.52 -15.24 -14.11
N ILE A 364 15.36 -15.86 -12.95
CA ILE A 364 16.13 -15.57 -11.75
C ILE A 364 17.13 -16.69 -11.53
N HIS A 365 18.40 -16.33 -11.45
CA HIS A 365 19.49 -17.23 -11.08
C HIS A 365 20.07 -16.78 -9.74
N ALA A 366 20.16 -17.70 -8.79
CA ALA A 366 20.74 -17.45 -7.47
C ALA A 366 21.88 -18.43 -7.18
N GLU A 367 23.00 -17.89 -6.72
CA GLU A 367 24.13 -18.65 -6.20
C GLU A 367 24.22 -18.47 -4.67
N VAL A 368 24.41 -19.55 -3.93
CA VAL A 368 24.57 -19.54 -2.46
C VAL A 368 26.04 -19.76 -2.14
N ALA A 369 26.67 -18.79 -1.47
CA ALA A 369 28.12 -18.75 -1.26
C ALA A 369 28.66 -19.94 -0.44
N SER A 370 27.91 -20.41 0.56
CA SER A 370 28.20 -21.63 1.31
C SER A 370 26.94 -22.50 1.43
N GLU A 371 26.92 -23.63 0.74
CA GLU A 371 25.82 -24.58 0.83
C GLU A 371 26.21 -25.75 1.74
N GLU A 372 25.82 -25.66 3.01
CA GLU A 372 26.14 -26.67 4.03
C GLU A 372 24.95 -27.60 4.36
N GLY A 373 23.81 -27.47 3.67
CA GLY A 373 22.54 -28.09 4.06
C GLY A 373 21.83 -28.91 2.96
N PRO A 374 20.74 -29.62 3.31
CA PRO A 374 19.96 -30.45 2.38
C PRO A 374 19.28 -29.62 1.28
N GLU A 375 18.80 -30.30 0.23
CA GLU A 375 18.05 -29.71 -0.88
C GLU A 375 16.75 -29.05 -0.42
N GLU A 376 16.83 -27.77 -0.11
CA GLU A 376 15.67 -26.94 0.18
C GLU A 376 15.42 -25.97 -0.96
N THR A 377 14.15 -25.83 -1.32
CA THR A 377 13.69 -24.82 -2.26
C THR A 377 13.87 -23.42 -1.68
N ILE A 378 14.35 -22.49 -2.51
CA ILE A 378 14.39 -21.07 -2.16
C ILE A 378 13.31 -20.31 -2.94
N TYR A 379 12.84 -19.19 -2.38
CA TYR A 379 11.82 -18.36 -3.00
C TYR A 379 12.28 -16.90 -3.07
N GLY A 380 11.94 -16.21 -4.16
CA GLY A 380 12.12 -14.78 -4.36
C GLY A 380 10.85 -14.12 -4.93
N GLY A 381 10.86 -12.81 -5.15
CA GLY A 381 9.87 -12.07 -5.94
C GLY A 381 8.39 -12.44 -5.71
N MET A 382 7.88 -12.35 -4.47
CA MET A 382 6.47 -12.66 -4.17
C MET A 382 6.06 -14.12 -4.45
N GLY A 383 6.93 -15.09 -4.12
CA GLY A 383 6.58 -16.52 -4.16
C GLY A 383 7.09 -17.26 -5.39
N MET A 384 7.92 -16.61 -6.22
CA MET A 384 8.68 -17.27 -7.29
C MET A 384 9.61 -18.31 -6.69
N LYS A 385 9.33 -19.58 -6.98
CA LYS A 385 10.09 -20.76 -6.56
C LYS A 385 11.36 -20.95 -7.39
N LEU A 386 12.53 -21.12 -6.79
CA LEU A 386 13.73 -21.48 -7.55
C LEU A 386 14.07 -22.95 -7.31
N VAL A 387 14.28 -23.67 -8.40
CA VAL A 387 14.65 -25.08 -8.42
C VAL A 387 16.18 -25.18 -8.43
N ARG A 388 16.73 -26.14 -7.69
CA ARG A 388 18.17 -26.36 -7.64
C ARG A 388 18.66 -26.92 -8.98
N SER A 389 19.62 -26.26 -9.61
CA SER A 389 20.24 -26.68 -10.88
C SER A 389 21.69 -27.14 -10.72
N GLY A 390 22.30 -26.93 -9.55
CA GLY A 390 23.63 -27.43 -9.20
C GLY A 390 23.99 -27.15 -7.74
N ILE A 391 25.20 -27.52 -7.33
CA ILE A 391 25.71 -27.19 -5.99
C ILE A 391 25.76 -25.67 -5.86
N GLY A 392 25.02 -25.14 -4.91
CA GLY A 392 24.83 -23.73 -4.61
C GLY A 392 23.99 -22.97 -5.63
N ARG A 393 23.45 -23.63 -6.67
CA ARG A 393 22.81 -22.95 -7.81
C ARG A 393 21.33 -23.25 -7.90
N TYR A 394 20.56 -22.17 -8.08
CA TYR A 394 19.11 -22.19 -8.14
C TYR A 394 18.61 -21.32 -9.28
N GLU A 395 17.57 -21.77 -9.96
CA GLU A 395 16.99 -21.07 -11.10
C GLU A 395 15.46 -21.19 -11.16
N GLY A 396 14.82 -20.18 -11.73
CA GLY A 396 13.40 -20.22 -12.07
C GLY A 396 13.08 -19.13 -13.09
N CYS A 397 12.31 -19.48 -14.12
CA CYS A 397 11.84 -18.54 -15.14
C CYS A 397 10.33 -18.38 -15.05
N TYR A 398 9.88 -17.14 -15.09
CA TYR A 398 8.50 -16.75 -14.82
C TYR A 398 8.00 -15.82 -15.90
N ARG A 399 6.82 -16.11 -16.43
CA ARG A 399 6.07 -15.16 -17.26
C ARG A 399 5.26 -14.26 -16.35
N VAL A 400 5.59 -12.98 -16.29
CA VAL A 400 4.96 -11.99 -15.40
C VAL A 400 4.41 -10.81 -16.18
N PRO A 401 3.41 -10.08 -15.63
CA PRO A 401 2.95 -8.85 -16.26
C PRO A 401 4.11 -7.90 -16.48
N ARG A 402 4.15 -7.34 -17.69
CA ARG A 402 5.14 -6.36 -18.06
C ARG A 402 4.99 -5.10 -17.19
N ASP A 403 6.12 -4.48 -16.86
CA ASP A 403 6.26 -3.33 -15.95
C ASP A 403 6.02 -3.59 -14.46
N SER A 404 5.69 -4.82 -14.06
CA SER A 404 5.67 -5.17 -12.64
C SER A 404 7.05 -4.95 -12.01
N GLY A 405 7.10 -4.12 -10.98
CA GLY A 405 8.29 -3.96 -10.15
C GLY A 405 8.26 -4.93 -8.97
N PHE A 406 9.35 -5.67 -8.73
CA PHE A 406 9.44 -6.64 -7.65
C PHE A 406 10.45 -6.17 -6.61
N SER A 407 10.07 -6.22 -5.34
CA SER A 407 10.92 -5.96 -4.18
C SER A 407 10.87 -7.16 -3.24
N PHE A 408 12.00 -7.79 -2.99
CA PHE A 408 12.01 -9.04 -2.23
C PHE A 408 13.36 -9.34 -1.56
N ARG A 409 13.33 -10.29 -0.64
CA ARG A 409 14.51 -11.01 -0.16
C ARG A 409 14.32 -12.48 -0.43
N PHE A 410 15.41 -13.18 -0.73
CA PHE A 410 15.35 -14.62 -0.81
C PHE A 410 14.97 -15.23 0.53
N THR A 411 14.12 -16.25 0.48
CA THR A 411 13.72 -17.05 1.62
C THR A 411 14.02 -18.51 1.40
N ARG A 412 14.43 -19.20 2.47
CA ARG A 412 14.67 -20.64 2.48
C ARG A 412 13.81 -21.30 3.54
N GLY A 413 12.75 -22.00 3.14
CA GLY A 413 11.74 -22.47 4.09
C GLY A 413 11.00 -21.33 4.78
N PHE A 414 10.37 -21.60 5.93
CA PHE A 414 9.48 -20.62 6.58
C PHE A 414 10.27 -19.52 7.30
N ARG A 415 10.16 -18.27 6.82
CA ARG A 415 10.69 -17.04 7.44
C ARG A 415 12.22 -16.99 7.64
N ARG A 416 12.98 -17.81 6.90
CA ARG A 416 14.44 -17.73 6.90
C ARG A 416 14.89 -16.86 5.73
N PHE A 417 15.06 -15.56 6.00
CA PHE A 417 15.50 -14.61 4.98
C PHE A 417 17.02 -14.66 4.79
N GLU A 418 17.48 -14.28 3.60
CA GLU A 418 18.89 -14.04 3.33
C GLU A 418 19.47 -12.92 4.22
N THR A 419 20.76 -13.03 4.48
CA THR A 419 21.54 -12.08 5.27
C THR A 419 22.88 -11.81 4.61
N ASP A 420 23.59 -10.79 5.08
CA ASP A 420 25.00 -10.59 4.73
C ASP A 420 25.89 -11.68 5.37
N VAL A 421 27.18 -11.63 5.08
CA VAL A 421 28.20 -12.55 5.64
C VAL A 421 28.25 -12.54 7.18
N ASP A 422 27.84 -11.45 7.82
CA ASP A 422 27.84 -11.29 9.29
C ASP A 422 26.49 -11.75 9.92
N GLY A 423 25.53 -12.19 9.10
CA GLY A 423 24.20 -12.58 9.56
C GLY A 423 23.25 -11.40 9.78
N LYS A 424 23.57 -10.20 9.29
CA LYS A 424 22.69 -9.03 9.40
C LYS A 424 21.65 -9.02 8.27
N PRO A 425 20.45 -8.46 8.52
CA PRO A 425 19.45 -8.29 7.47
C PRO A 425 19.99 -7.46 6.32
N VAL A 426 19.80 -7.93 5.09
CA VAL A 426 20.06 -7.15 3.87
C VAL A 426 18.82 -6.36 3.45
N SER A 427 19.02 -5.32 2.65
CA SER A 427 17.93 -4.62 1.96
C SER A 427 17.26 -5.53 0.93
N ASN A 428 16.00 -5.22 0.59
CA ASN A 428 15.33 -5.92 -0.49
C ASN A 428 16.07 -5.70 -1.82
N ARG A 429 16.12 -6.75 -2.63
CA ARG A 429 16.50 -6.73 -4.04
C ARG A 429 15.32 -6.17 -4.82
N VAL A 430 15.63 -5.35 -5.81
CA VAL A 430 14.61 -4.71 -6.67
C VAL A 430 14.95 -4.94 -8.12
N PHE A 431 13.95 -5.32 -8.92
CA PHE A 431 14.00 -5.27 -10.38
C PHE A 431 12.64 -4.86 -10.93
N ARG A 432 12.61 -4.41 -12.19
CA ARG A 432 11.35 -4.14 -12.91
C ARG A 432 11.31 -4.96 -14.19
N ALA A 433 10.22 -5.68 -14.39
CA ALA A 433 10.01 -6.58 -15.51
C ALA A 433 9.58 -5.80 -16.78
N THR A 434 10.41 -4.85 -17.26
CA THR A 434 10.06 -4.04 -18.44
C THR A 434 10.18 -4.82 -19.74
N ASP A 435 11.16 -5.73 -19.82
CA ASP A 435 11.53 -6.59 -20.94
C ASP A 435 11.94 -7.97 -20.44
N ASP A 436 12.07 -8.93 -21.36
CA ASP A 436 12.60 -10.25 -21.04
C ASP A 436 13.99 -10.10 -20.43
N MET A 437 14.21 -10.73 -19.28
CA MET A 437 15.43 -10.51 -18.52
C MET A 437 15.89 -11.73 -17.74
N SER A 438 17.20 -11.78 -17.55
CA SER A 438 17.86 -12.72 -16.66
C SER A 438 18.60 -11.94 -15.58
N VAL A 439 18.25 -12.21 -14.32
CA VAL A 439 18.86 -11.58 -13.14
C VAL A 439 19.67 -12.60 -12.36
N HIS A 440 20.89 -12.21 -11.98
CA HIS A 440 21.83 -13.06 -11.26
C HIS A 440 22.10 -12.48 -9.87
N TYR A 441 21.91 -13.31 -8.84
CA TYR A 441 22.08 -12.91 -7.46
C TYR A 441 23.03 -13.84 -6.71
N LEU A 442 23.84 -13.25 -5.83
CA LEU A 442 24.62 -13.98 -4.84
C LEU A 442 23.97 -13.85 -3.47
N ILE A 443 23.66 -14.98 -2.84
CA ILE A 443 23.15 -15.10 -1.48
C ILE A 443 24.35 -15.44 -0.59
N GLN A 444 24.70 -14.53 0.31
CA GLN A 444 25.89 -14.68 1.16
C GLN A 444 25.66 -15.66 2.31
N SER A 445 24.52 -15.52 3.00
CA SER A 445 24.18 -16.37 4.14
C SER A 445 22.66 -16.39 4.37
N TRP A 446 22.22 -17.24 5.30
CA TRP A 446 20.83 -17.39 5.72
C TRP A 446 20.68 -17.05 7.20
N GLY A 447 19.62 -16.29 7.54
CA GLY A 447 19.27 -16.04 8.94
C GLY A 447 18.99 -17.33 9.72
N SER A 448 19.10 -17.30 11.05
CA SER A 448 18.73 -18.43 11.91
C SER A 448 17.21 -18.49 12.14
N THR A 449 16.66 -19.69 12.34
CA THR A 449 15.24 -19.92 12.65
C THR A 449 14.87 -19.62 14.12
N SER A 450 15.75 -19.00 14.91
CA SER A 450 15.57 -18.91 16.36
C SER A 450 14.58 -17.80 16.77
N ALA A 451 13.28 -18.08 16.66
CA ALA A 451 12.23 -17.34 17.37
C ALA A 451 11.69 -18.17 18.56
N LYS A 452 12.32 -17.96 19.73
CA LYS A 452 11.82 -18.13 21.10
C LYS A 452 10.79 -19.24 21.38
N THR A 453 11.27 -20.43 21.74
CA THR A 453 10.64 -21.23 22.81
C THR A 453 10.93 -20.58 24.16
N GLY A 454 10.18 -19.53 24.49
CA GLY A 454 10.07 -19.06 25.86
C GLY A 454 9.12 -19.98 26.61
N THR A 455 9.63 -21.10 27.12
CA THR A 455 8.96 -21.86 28.16
C THR A 455 8.86 -20.98 29.40
N GLY A 456 7.72 -20.30 29.56
CA GLY A 456 7.31 -19.71 30.83
C GLY A 456 7.04 -20.84 31.81
N GLY A 457 8.09 -21.29 32.50
CA GLY A 457 7.98 -22.15 33.66
C GLY A 457 7.27 -21.40 34.78
N GLN A 458 6.30 -22.10 35.37
CA GLN A 458 5.61 -21.74 36.61
C GLN A 458 6.58 -21.20 37.68
N LYS A 459 6.23 -20.05 38.25
CA LYS A 459 6.08 -19.87 39.70
C LYS A 459 5.32 -18.59 40.01
#